data_AF-A0AAJ0U679-F1
#
_entry.id   AF-A0AAJ0U679-F1
#
_cell.length_a   1.000
_cell.length_b   1.000
_cell.length_c   1.000
_cell.angle_alpha   90.00
_cell.angle_beta   90.00
_cell.angle_gamma   90.00
#
_symmetry.space_group_name_H-M   'P 1'
#
loop_
_entity.id
_entity.type
_entity.pdbx_description
1 polymer ?
#
loop_
_entity_poly.entity_id
_entity_poly.type
_entity_poly.pdbx_seq_one_letter_code
_entity_poly.pdbx_strand_id
1 'polypeptide(L)'
;MNCLAFRRQLLVDPQARQADLQAHAAQCAPCARALQRALVFEASLKAALLMYEADGDSTQHEDEADDSSDADPSRSRDCATGL
;
A
#
# COMPACT_ATOMS: atom_id res chain seq x y z
N MET A 1 -5.48 -23.47 29.79
CA MET A 1 -5.69 -22.10 30.33
C MET A 1 -7.18 -21.79 30.54
N ASN A 2 -7.53 -20.76 31.33
CA ASN A 2 -8.91 -20.26 31.46
C ASN A 2 -9.22 -19.13 30.46
N CYS A 3 -10.51 -18.80 30.26
CA CYS A 3 -10.95 -17.81 29.27
C CYS A 3 -10.35 -16.41 29.48
N LEU A 4 -10.16 -15.97 30.72
CA LEU A 4 -9.64 -14.65 31.03
C LEU A 4 -8.13 -14.58 30.68
N ALA A 5 -7.37 -15.60 31.07
CA ALA A 5 -5.97 -15.75 30.68
C ALA A 5 -5.82 -15.79 29.14
N PHE A 6 -6.71 -16.50 28.45
CA PHE A 6 -6.75 -16.51 26.99
C PHE A 6 -6.95 -15.11 26.41
N ARG A 7 -7.93 -14.35 26.94
CA ARG A 7 -8.21 -12.99 26.46
C ARG A 7 -7.07 -12.02 26.70
N ARG A 8 -6.40 -12.12 27.85
CA ARG A 8 -5.20 -11.32 28.15
C ARG A 8 -4.10 -11.63 27.15
N GLN A 9 -3.80 -12.91 26.94
CA GLN A 9 -2.75 -13.32 26.01
C GLN A 9 -3.08 -12.92 24.57
N LEU A 10 -4.34 -13.07 24.15
CA LEU A 10 -4.81 -12.67 22.81
C LEU A 10 -4.58 -11.18 22.53
N LEU A 11 -4.68 -10.31 23.54
CA LEU A 11 -4.43 -8.88 23.40
C LEU A 11 -2.95 -8.51 23.37
N VAL A 12 -2.07 -9.40 23.86
CA VAL A 12 -0.62 -9.19 23.84
C VAL A 12 -0.04 -9.61 22.50
N ASP A 13 -0.38 -10.83 22.07
CA ASP A 13 0.09 -11.41 20.81
C ASP A 13 -0.93 -12.46 20.32
N PRO A 14 -1.80 -12.11 19.35
CA PRO A 14 -2.79 -13.03 18.81
C PRO A 14 -2.20 -14.03 17.80
N GLN A 15 -0.98 -13.82 17.30
CA GLN A 15 -0.28 -14.77 16.42
C GLN A 15 0.59 -15.76 17.18
N ALA A 16 0.76 -15.58 18.49
CA ALA A 16 1.53 -16.46 19.34
C ALA A 16 1.11 -17.92 19.13
N ARG A 17 2.04 -18.77 18.66
CA ARG A 17 1.84 -20.22 18.46
C ARG A 17 1.89 -20.99 19.78
N GLN A 18 1.30 -20.45 20.84
CA GLN A 18 1.24 -21.13 22.11
C GLN A 18 0.24 -22.29 22.02
N ALA A 19 0.71 -23.50 22.29
CA ALA A 19 -0.11 -24.70 22.27
C ALA A 19 -1.36 -24.56 23.16
N ASP A 20 -1.24 -23.87 24.29
CA ASP A 20 -2.33 -23.63 25.24
C ASP A 20 -3.45 -22.73 24.67
N LEU A 21 -3.10 -21.70 23.90
CA LEU A 21 -4.08 -20.84 23.23
C LEU A 21 -4.88 -21.64 22.20
N GLN A 22 -4.17 -22.42 21.38
CA GLN A 22 -4.78 -23.24 20.34
C GLN A 22 -5.70 -24.32 20.94
N ALA A 23 -5.21 -25.02 21.98
CA ALA A 23 -5.99 -26.02 22.69
C ALA A 23 -7.26 -25.43 23.32
N HIS A 24 -7.18 -24.21 23.90
CA HIS A 24 -8.34 -23.55 24.48
C HIS A 24 -9.32 -23.07 23.42
N ALA A 25 -8.83 -22.48 22.31
CA ALA A 25 -9.70 -22.05 21.21
C ALA A 25 -10.45 -23.23 20.59
N ALA A 26 -9.80 -24.40 20.47
CA ALA A 26 -10.46 -25.62 19.97
C ALA A 26 -11.63 -26.09 20.86
N GLN A 27 -11.58 -25.78 22.17
CA GLN A 27 -12.58 -26.24 23.15
C GLN A 27 -13.60 -25.16 23.53
N CYS A 28 -13.40 -23.90 23.15
CA CYS A 28 -14.23 -22.77 23.57
C CYS A 28 -14.62 -21.87 22.38
N ALA A 29 -15.83 -22.05 21.86
CA ALA A 29 -16.31 -21.32 20.69
C ALA A 29 -16.30 -19.78 20.82
N PRO A 30 -16.63 -19.16 21.98
CA PRO A 30 -16.48 -17.72 22.16
C PRO A 30 -15.04 -17.23 22.03
N CYS A 31 -14.07 -18.01 22.53
CA CYS A 31 -12.64 -17.69 22.43
C CYS A 31 -12.11 -17.91 21.01
N ALA A 32 -12.55 -18.97 20.32
CA ALA A 32 -12.24 -19.20 18.91
C ALA A 32 -12.67 -18.01 18.02
N ARG A 33 -13.90 -17.52 18.19
CA ARG A 33 -14.41 -16.33 17.47
C ARG A 33 -13.61 -15.06 17.79
N ALA A 34 -13.10 -14.93 19.01
CA ALA A 34 -12.26 -13.81 19.38
C ALA A 34 -10.90 -13.86 18.67
N LEU A 35 -10.26 -15.04 18.67
CA LEU A 35 -9.00 -15.26 17.97
C LEU A 35 -9.14 -14.99 16.47
N GLN A 36 -10.17 -15.53 15.83
CA GLN A 36 -10.41 -15.29 14.41
C GLN A 36 -10.54 -13.80 14.08
N ARG A 37 -11.28 -13.03 14.90
CA ARG A 37 -11.41 -11.58 14.70
C ARG A 37 -10.08 -10.84 14.86
N ALA A 38 -9.28 -11.21 15.85
CA ALA A 38 -7.96 -10.61 16.06
C ALA A 38 -7.03 -10.87 14.87
N LEU A 39 -6.98 -12.11 14.36
CA LEU A 39 -6.17 -12.48 13.21
C LEU A 39 -6.60 -11.75 11.92
N VAL A 40 -7.90 -11.62 11.68
CA VAL A 40 -8.42 -10.84 10.53
C VAL A 40 -8.03 -9.37 10.65
N PHE A 41 -8.16 -8.79 11.84
CA PHE A 41 -7.77 -7.40 12.08
C PHE A 41 -6.28 -7.19 11.81
N GLU A 42 -5.40 -8.03 12.34
CA GLU A 42 -3.96 -7.90 12.10
C GLU A 42 -3.59 -8.06 10.63
N ALA A 43 -4.23 -8.99 9.91
CA ALA A 43 -4.01 -9.13 8.47
C ALA A 43 -4.41 -7.85 7.72
N SER A 44 -5.55 -7.25 8.05
CA SER A 44 -5.98 -5.97 7.46
C SER A 44 -5.05 -4.81 7.81
N LEU A 45 -4.56 -4.76 9.06
CA LEU A 45 -3.63 -3.73 9.50
C LEU A 45 -2.29 -3.86 8.77
N LYS A 46 -1.75 -5.08 8.67
CA LYS A 46 -0.51 -5.36 7.93
C LYS A 46 -0.64 -4.94 6.46
N ALA A 47 -1.76 -5.26 5.82
CA ALA A 47 -2.01 -4.85 4.44
C ALA A 47 -2.01 -3.31 4.31
N ALA A 48 -2.72 -2.61 5.20
CA ALA A 48 -2.77 -1.14 5.18
C ALA A 48 -1.40 -0.49 5.41
N LEU A 49 -0.56 -1.07 6.28
CA LEU A 49 0.78 -0.54 6.55
C LEU A 49 1.76 -0.77 5.39
N LEU A 50 1.68 -1.91 4.70
CA LEU A 50 2.57 -2.22 3.57
C LEU A 50 2.22 -1.44 2.30
N MET A 51 1.01 -0.88 2.19
CA MET A 51 0.62 -0.08 1.02
C MET A 51 1.29 1.30 0.96
N TYR A 52 1.87 1.80 2.07
CA TYR A 52 2.58 3.09 2.10
C TYR A 52 4.01 3.05 1.53
N GLU A 53 4.57 1.89 1.21
CA GLU A 53 5.91 1.77 0.63
C GLU A 53 5.91 1.75 -0.91
N ALA A 54 4.74 1.67 -1.55
CA ALA A 54 4.62 1.55 -3.01
C ALA A 54 4.55 2.89 -3.76
N ASP A 55 4.35 4.01 -3.06
CA ASP A 55 4.30 5.35 -3.65
C ASP A 55 5.66 6.07 -3.58
N GLY A 56 6.74 5.31 -3.74
CA GLY A 56 8.09 5.84 -3.94
C GLY A 56 8.19 6.52 -5.29
N ASP A 57 7.91 7.83 -5.30
CA ASP A 57 8.50 8.86 -6.16
C ASP A 57 8.79 8.44 -7.60
N SER A 58 7.74 8.43 -8.43
CA SER A 58 7.89 8.57 -9.87
C SER A 58 7.59 10.01 -10.26
N THR A 59 8.39 10.96 -9.77
CA THR A 59 8.55 12.23 -10.48
C THR A 59 9.21 11.91 -11.82
N GLN A 60 8.37 11.70 -12.83
CA GLN A 60 8.79 11.76 -14.22
C GLN A 60 9.25 13.19 -14.46
N HIS A 61 10.56 13.40 -14.32
CA HIS A 61 11.20 14.61 -14.78
C HIS A 61 10.94 14.66 -16.29
N GLU A 62 10.11 15.62 -16.70
CA GLU A 62 9.86 15.91 -18.11
C GLU A 62 11.22 16.24 -18.71
N ASP A 63 11.74 15.33 -19.55
CA ASP A 63 12.87 15.63 -20.43
C ASP A 63 12.39 16.75 -21.35
N GLU A 64 12.77 17.97 -21.00
CA GLU A 64 12.67 19.13 -21.88
C GLU A 64 13.52 18.85 -23.12
N ALA A 65 12.86 18.36 -24.17
CA ALA A 65 13.41 18.37 -25.51
C ALA A 65 13.41 19.81 -26.03
N ASP A 66 14.38 20.61 -25.57
CA ASP A 66 14.86 21.78 -26.29
C ASP A 66 15.66 21.30 -27.50
N ASP A 67 14.96 20.89 -28.56
CA ASP A 67 15.53 20.87 -29.90
C ASP A 67 15.02 22.12 -30.62
N SER A 68 15.63 23.25 -30.27
CA SER A 68 15.63 24.44 -31.11
C SER A 68 16.37 24.12 -32.42
N SER A 69 15.72 23.40 -33.33
CA SER A 69 16.21 23.17 -34.68
C SER A 69 16.09 24.46 -35.48
N ASP A 70 17.20 25.20 -35.49
CA ASP A 70 17.54 26.22 -36.48
C ASP A 70 17.34 25.64 -37.90
N ALA A 71 16.27 26.07 -38.57
CA ALA A 71 16.06 25.86 -39.99
C ALA A 71 15.58 27.18 -40.64
N ASP A 72 16.55 28.03 -40.94
CA ASP A 72 16.46 29.22 -41.78
C ASP A 72 16.44 28.82 -43.29
N PRO A 73 16.31 29.75 -44.26
CA PRO A 73 15.17 30.54 -44.71
C PRO A 73 14.68 30.07 -46.08
N SER A 74 13.40 29.72 -46.26
CA SER A 74 12.80 29.59 -47.60
C SER A 74 11.29 29.76 -47.56
N ARG A 75 10.81 30.87 -46.98
CA ARG A 75 9.43 31.32 -47.20
C ARG A 75 9.42 32.38 -48.28
N SER A 76 9.43 31.86 -49.52
CA SER A 76 8.91 32.51 -50.71
C SER A 76 7.56 33.14 -50.38
N ARG A 77 7.55 34.46 -50.21
CA ARG A 77 6.35 35.29 -50.13
C ARG A 77 6.56 36.46 -51.06
N ASP A 78 6.37 36.19 -52.34
CA ASP A 78 6.03 37.22 -53.30
C ASP A 78 4.71 37.85 -52.86
N CYS A 79 4.80 39.06 -52.30
CA CYS A 79 3.65 39.91 -52.07
C CYS A 79 4.03 41.36 -52.37
N ALA A 80 3.34 41.89 -53.39
CA ALA A 80 2.92 43.27 -53.58
C ALA A 80 3.89 44.31 -54.17
N THR A 81 3.71 44.56 -55.47
CA THR A 81 3.21 45.83 -56.06
C THR A 81 3.55 47.16 -55.37
N GLY A 82 4.19 48.07 -56.11
CA GLY A 82 3.90 49.52 -55.99
C GLY A 82 5.10 50.46 -56.17
N LEU A 83 5.34 50.93 -57.40
CA LEU A 83 5.39 52.35 -57.83
C LEU A 83 5.87 52.48 -59.28
#